data_AF-A0A0G1NK98-F1
#
_entry.id   AF-A0A0G1NK98-F1
#
_cell.length_a   1.000
_cell.length_b   1.000
_cell.length_c   1.000
_cell.angle_alpha   90.00
_cell.angle_beta   90.00
_cell.angle_gamma   90.00
#
_symmetry.space_group_name_H-M   'P 1'
#
loop_
_entity.id
_entity.type
_entity.pdbx_description
1 polymer ?
#
loop_
_entity_poly.entity_id
_entity_poly.type
_entity_poly.pdbx_seq_one_letter_code
_entity_poly.pdbx_strand_id
1 'polypeptide(L)'
;MESFLVDLMVVFVSAVFFGIGFRFFKLPSIVGQVLAGFVMGMWGVLGLSSVEAMKFLSTLGVTLLLFNLGFGSFMVTGLTTLNRVDL
;
A
#
# COMPACT_ATOMS: atom_id res chain seq x y z
N MET A 1 -5.69 24.28 2.30
CA MET A 1 -4.89 23.24 3.02
C MET A 1 -5.79 22.16 3.61
N GLU A 2 -6.96 22.49 4.17
CA GLU A 2 -7.84 21.49 4.80
C GLU A 2 -8.43 20.46 3.81
N SER A 3 -8.72 20.88 2.58
CA SER A 3 -9.30 20.02 1.55
C SER A 3 -8.40 18.83 1.17
N PHE A 4 -7.09 19.01 1.18
CA PHE A 4 -6.14 17.95 0.84
C PHE A 4 -6.13 16.83 1.88
N LEU A 5 -6.14 17.20 3.16
CA LEU A 5 -6.11 16.22 4.25
C LEU A 5 -7.43 15.43 4.30
N VAL A 6 -8.55 16.09 3.98
CA VAL A 6 -9.86 15.44 3.82
C VAL A 6 -9.83 14.44 2.66
N ASP A 7 -9.34 14.81 1.47
CA ASP A 7 -9.21 13.88 0.34
C ASP A 7 -8.38 12.64 0.72
N LEU A 8 -7.26 12.85 1.41
CA LEU A 8 -6.38 11.77 1.86
C LEU A 8 -7.07 10.86 2.88
N MET A 9 -7.78 11.44 3.85
CA MET A 9 -8.56 10.66 4.84
C MET A 9 -9.65 9.83 4.17
N VAL A 10 -10.37 10.38 3.20
CA VAL A 10 -11.43 9.68 2.47
C VAL A 10 -10.86 8.48 1.70
N VAL A 11 -9.73 8.65 1.01
CA VAL A 11 -9.09 7.53 0.30
C VAL A 11 -8.52 6.50 1.28
N PHE A 12 -7.95 6.93 2.40
CA PHE A 12 -7.39 6.02 3.41
C PHE A 12 -8.49 5.18 4.07
N VAL A 13 -9.57 5.82 4.51
CA VAL A 13 -10.71 5.13 5.14
C VAL A 13 -11.38 4.17 4.17
N SER A 14 -11.58 4.57 2.91
CA SER A 14 -12.14 3.68 1.89
C SER A 14 -11.23 2.49 1.59
N ALA A 15 -9.91 2.70 1.47
CA ALA A 15 -8.95 1.62 1.28
C ALA A 15 -8.96 0.60 2.43
N VAL A 16 -9.02 1.06 3.69
CA VAL A 16 -9.11 0.18 4.86
C VAL A 16 -10.44 -0.58 4.88
N PHE A 17 -11.56 0.09 4.62
CA PHE A 17 -12.88 -0.53 4.60
C PHE A 17 -12.97 -1.65 3.57
N PHE A 18 -12.52 -1.40 2.33
CA PHE A 18 -12.46 -2.43 1.29
C PHE A 18 -11.42 -3.52 1.58
N GLY A 19 -10.26 -3.18 2.16
CA GLY A 19 -9.26 -4.17 2.55
C GLY A 19 -9.80 -5.18 3.58
N ILE A 20 -10.53 -4.69 4.58
CA ILE A 20 -11.21 -5.53 5.58
C ILE A 20 -12.34 -6.33 4.93
N GLY A 21 -13.14 -5.71 4.08
CA GLY A 21 -14.22 -6.39 3.34
C GLY A 21 -13.69 -7.56 2.51
N PHE A 22 -12.61 -7.36 1.77
CA PHE A 22 -12.00 -8.41 0.93
C PHE A 22 -11.35 -9.52 1.74
N ARG A 23 -10.87 -9.22 2.95
CA ARG A 23 -10.38 -10.25 3.88
C ARG A 23 -11.47 -11.25 4.25
N PHE A 24 -12.74 -10.82 4.31
CA PHE A 24 -13.87 -11.72 4.57
C PHE A 24 -14.08 -12.72 3.42
N PHE A 25 -13.75 -12.34 2.19
CA PHE A 25 -13.86 -13.17 0.99
C PHE A 25 -12.63 -14.07 0.73
N LYS A 26 -11.74 -14.25 1.72
CA LYS A 26 -10.47 -15.01 1.58
C LYS A 26 -9.51 -14.45 0.51
N LEU A 27 -9.68 -13.19 0.11
CA LEU A 27 -8.80 -12.53 -0.85
C LEU A 27 -7.68 -11.78 -0.11
N PRO A 28 -6.51 -11.60 -0.74
CA PRO A 28 -5.45 -10.77 -0.17
C PRO A 28 -5.95 -9.35 0.07
N SER A 29 -5.70 -8.79 1.26
CA SER A 29 -6.15 -7.44 1.64
C SER A 29 -5.74 -6.36 0.64
N ILE A 30 -4.55 -6.51 0.05
CA ILE A 30 -4.00 -5.57 -0.94
C ILE A 30 -4.91 -5.43 -2.16
N VAL A 31 -5.62 -6.50 -2.56
CA VAL A 31 -6.56 -6.46 -3.70
C VAL A 31 -7.72 -5.53 -3.40
N GLY A 32 -8.27 -5.58 -2.17
CA GLY A 32 -9.33 -4.68 -1.74
C GLY A 32 -8.88 -3.22 -1.66
N GLN A 33 -7.67 -2.98 -1.17
CA GLN A 33 -7.09 -1.63 -1.09
C GLN A 33 -6.85 -1.01 -2.47
N VAL A 34 -6.34 -1.80 -3.44
CA VAL A 34 -6.15 -1.35 -4.82
C VAL A 34 -7.50 -1.08 -5.51
N LEU A 35 -8.50 -1.94 -5.30
CA LEU A 35 -9.86 -1.73 -5.83
C LEU A 35 -10.49 -0.44 -5.30
N ALA A 36 -10.33 -0.14 -4.01
CA ALA A 36 -10.81 1.12 -3.45
C ALA A 36 -10.18 2.33 -4.15
N GLY A 37 -8.85 2.30 -4.37
CA GLY A 37 -8.15 3.34 -5.10
C GLY A 37 -8.64 3.48 -6.55
N PHE A 38 -8.93 2.37 -7.22
CA PHE A 38 -9.48 2.36 -8.58
C PHE A 38 -10.89 2.99 -8.64
N VAL A 39 -11.79 2.60 -7.74
CA VAL A 39 -13.15 3.14 -7.65
C VAL A 39 -13.13 4.64 -7.33
N MET A 40 -12.29 5.06 -6.37
CA MET A 40 -12.12 6.47 -6.02
C MET A 40 -11.50 7.29 -7.16
N GLY A 41 -10.57 6.70 -7.91
CA GLY A 41 -9.95 7.31 -9.09
C GLY A 41 -10.95 7.52 -10.23
N MET A 42 -11.83 6.55 -10.48
CA MET A 42 -12.87 6.67 -11.52
C MET A 42 -13.91 7.75 -11.19
N TRP A 43 -14.21 7.98 -9.91
CA TRP A 43 -15.17 9.00 -9.49
C TRP A 43 -14.61 10.42 -9.60
N GLY A 44 -13.30 10.60 -9.81
CA GLY A 44 -12.69 11.92 -10.02
C GLY A 44 -12.76 12.82 -8.77
N VAL A 45 -12.86 12.23 -7.58
CA VAL A 45 -13.03 12.95 -6.30
C VAL A 45 -11.74 13.65 -5.85
N LEU A 46 -10.58 13.35 -6.46
CA LEU A 46 -9.29 13.92 -6.10
C LEU A 46 -8.94 15.15 -6.94
N GLY A 47 -8.63 16.27 -6.27
CA GLY A 47 -8.06 17.45 -6.93
C GLY A 47 -6.65 17.20 -7.48
N LEU A 48 -6.27 17.93 -8.54
CA LEU A 48 -4.95 17.82 -9.21
C LEU A 48 -3.77 17.95 -8.22
N SER A 49 -3.86 18.89 -7.27
CA SER A 49 -2.85 19.08 -6.23
C SER A 49 -2.79 17.92 -5.23
N SER A 50 -3.93 17.28 -4.95
CA SER A 50 -4.01 16.12 -4.05
C SER A 50 -3.32 14.88 -4.65
N VAL A 51 -3.41 14.71 -5.97
CA VAL A 51 -2.81 13.56 -6.69
C VAL A 51 -1.27 13.58 -6.62
N GLU A 52 -0.66 14.76 -6.74
CA GLU A 52 0.81 14.89 -6.69
C GLU A 52 1.38 14.51 -5.32
N ALA A 53 0.77 15.02 -4.24
CA ALA A 53 1.16 14.67 -2.89
C ALA A 53 0.89 13.18 -2.58
N MET A 54 -0.20 12.61 -3.10
CA MET A 54 -0.49 11.18 -2.96
C MET A 54 0.53 10.29 -3.69
N LYS A 55 1.01 10.73 -4.86
CA LYS A 55 2.09 10.05 -5.60
C LYS A 55 3.40 10.06 -4.82
N PHE A 56 3.73 11.18 -4.18
CA PHE A 56 4.90 11.27 -3.30
C PHE A 56 4.78 10.32 -2.10
N LEU A 57 3.64 10.34 -1.39
CA LEU A 57 3.37 9.43 -0.28
C LEU A 57 3.41 7.95 -0.69
N SER A 58 2.88 7.60 -1.87
CA SER A 58 2.92 6.24 -2.40
C SER A 58 4.35 5.76 -2.64
N THR A 59 5.18 6.61 -3.24
CA THR A 59 6.60 6.31 -3.48
C THR A 59 7.32 6.08 -2.14
N LEU A 60 7.09 6.96 -1.16
CA LEU A 60 7.67 6.78 0.17
C LEU A 60 7.16 5.51 0.85
N GLY A 61 5.86 5.22 0.77
CA GLY A 61 5.25 4.03 1.34
C GLY A 61 5.84 2.74 0.77
N VAL A 62 5.93 2.62 -0.55
CA VAL A 62 6.54 1.44 -1.21
C VAL A 62 8.03 1.34 -0.89
N THR A 63 8.75 2.45 -0.84
CA THR A 63 10.17 2.47 -0.45
C THR A 63 10.36 1.94 0.98
N LEU A 64 9.53 2.40 1.92
CA LEU A 64 9.54 1.93 3.31
C LEU A 64 9.14 0.46 3.43
N LEU A 65 8.16 0.00 2.64
CA LEU A 65 7.75 -1.40 2.59
C LEU A 65 8.89 -2.30 2.09
N LEU A 66 9.54 -1.94 0.99
CA LEU A 66 10.68 -2.67 0.43
C LEU A 66 11.89 -2.64 1.36
N PHE A 67 12.14 -1.51 2.01
CA PHE A 67 13.18 -1.38 3.03
C PHE A 67 12.94 -2.34 4.20
N ASN A 68 11.71 -2.40 4.71
CA ASN A 68 11.34 -3.32 5.79
C ASN A 68 11.40 -4.80 5.38
N LEU A 69 11.03 -5.12 4.13
CA LEU A 69 11.19 -6.47 3.57
C LEU A 69 12.67 -6.89 3.52
N GLY A 70 13.56 -5.95 3.16
CA GLY A 70 15.01 -6.14 3.18
C GLY A 70 15.54 -6.48 4.58
N PHE A 71 15.12 -5.73 5.60
CA PHE A 71 15.54 -5.96 6.99
C PHE A 71 14.93 -7.22 7.63
N GLY A 72 13.65 -7.48 7.39
CA GLY A 72 12.87 -8.42 8.21
C GLY A 72 12.94 -9.88 7.78
N SER A 73 12.88 -10.18 6.48
CA SER A 73 12.71 -11.57 6.01
C SER A 73 13.71 -11.99 4.93
N PHE A 74 14.09 -11.08 4.03
CA PHE A 74 14.97 -11.45 2.92
C PHE A 74 16.43 -11.60 3.36
N MET A 75 16.95 -10.68 4.17
CA MET A 75 18.35 -10.72 4.59
C MET A 75 18.67 -11.90 5.52
N VAL A 76 17.84 -12.18 6.54
CA VAL A 76 18.11 -13.28 7.48
C VAL A 76 17.90 -14.65 6.85
N THR A 77 16.84 -14.84 6.05
CA THR A 77 16.49 -16.15 5.47
C THR A 77 17.39 -16.50 4.27
N GLY A 78 17.75 -15.52 3.43
CA GLY A 78 18.59 -15.74 2.25
C GLY A 78 20.02 -16.19 2.58
N LEU A 79 20.60 -15.67 3.68
CA LEU A 79 21.92 -16.09 4.18
C LEU A 79 21.92 -17.53 4.72
N THR A 80 20.83 -17.98 5.36
CA THR A 80 20.73 -19.35 5.90
C THR A 80 20.50 -20.43 4.83
N THR A 81 19.89 -20.09 3.70
CA THR A 81 19.71 -21.04 2.59
C THR A 81 20.97 -21.17 1.73
N LEU A 82 21.74 -20.09 1.54
CA LEU A 82 23.03 -20.18 0.82
C LEU A 82 24.09 -20.95 1.60
N ASN A 83 24.13 -20.84 2.93
CA ASN A 83 25.05 -21.64 3.77
C ASN A 83 24.71 -23.15 3.84
N ARG A 84 23.64 -23.60 3.19
CA ARG A 84 23.23 -25.01 3.14
C ARG A 84 23.36 -25.65 1.76
N VAL A 85 23.76 -24.90 0.74
CA VAL A 85 23.96 -25.43 -0.62
C VAL A 85 25.44 -25.75 -0.89
N ASP A 86 26.35 -25.29 -0.02
CA ASP A 86 27.80 -25.54 -0.10
C ASP A 86 28.33 -26.63 0.86
N LEU A 87 27.46 -27.53 1.36
CA LEU A 87 27.79 -28.70 2.21
C LEU A 87 27.18 -29.98 1.64
#